data_AF-A0A7C3HGA0-F1
#
_entry.id   AF-A0A7C3HGA0-F1
#
_cell.length_a   1.000
_cell.length_b   1.000
_cell.length_c   1.000
_cell.angle_alpha   90.00
_cell.angle_beta   90.00
_cell.angle_gamma   90.00
#
_symmetry.space_group_name_H-M   'P 1'
#
loop_
_entity.id
_entity.type
_entity.pdbx_description
1 polymer ?
#
loop_
_entity_poly.entity_id
_entity_poly.type
_entity_poly.pdbx_seq_one_letter_code
_entity_poly.pdbx_strand_id
1 'polypeptide(L)'
;MELREGYKQTEVGVIPVEWECKKLEEYFSLISYGFTNPMPTTGHGVCMITAADIHGGRIQHETARRTTEEAYNKLLSAKSKPKKYDILLTKDGSLGRLALV
;
A
#
# COMPACT_ATOMS: atom_id res chain seq x y z
N MET A 1 13.87 33.84 -6.88
CA MET A 1 14.04 33.23 -5.54
C MET A 1 15.43 32.65 -5.50
N GLU A 2 16.26 33.09 -4.56
CA GLU A 2 17.57 32.46 -4.33
C GLU A 2 17.36 31.16 -3.54
N LEU A 3 18.04 30.09 -3.96
CA LEU A 3 18.07 28.82 -3.25
C LEU A 3 18.86 28.99 -1.95
N ARG A 4 18.34 28.44 -0.85
CA ARG A 4 19.07 28.42 0.43
C ARG A 4 20.34 27.59 0.28
N GLU A 5 21.42 28.01 0.93
CA GLU A 5 22.67 27.24 0.98
C GLU A 5 22.39 25.83 1.56
N GLY A 6 23.00 24.80 0.97
CA GLY A 6 22.73 23.40 1.31
C GLY A 6 21.49 22.79 0.65
N TYR A 7 20.81 23.50 -0.26
CA TYR A 7 19.67 22.95 -1.02
C TYR A 7 19.93 22.99 -2.54
N LYS A 8 19.30 22.07 -3.26
CA LYS A 8 19.30 21.98 -4.72
C LYS A 8 17.88 21.94 -5.28
N GLN A 9 17.69 22.51 -6.46
CA GLN A 9 16.45 22.34 -7.23
C GLN A 9 16.47 20.99 -7.94
N THR A 10 15.38 20.23 -7.83
CA THR A 10 15.15 18.96 -8.55
C THR A 10 13.76 18.96 -9.19
N GLU A 11 13.40 17.86 -9.85
CA GLU A 11 12.08 17.66 -10.45
C GLU A 11 10.94 17.62 -9.43
N VAL A 12 11.22 17.25 -8.17
CA VAL A 12 10.23 17.18 -7.07
C VAL A 12 10.24 18.44 -6.18
N GLY A 13 10.99 19.48 -6.58
CA GLY A 13 11.12 20.72 -5.84
C GLY A 13 12.52 20.92 -5.23
N VAL A 14 12.58 21.82 -4.25
CA VAL A 14 13.82 22.18 -3.54
C VAL A 14 14.04 21.18 -2.41
N ILE A 15 15.15 20.44 -2.47
CA ILE A 15 15.52 19.42 -1.48
C ILE A 15 16.97 19.63 -1.01
N PRO A 16 17.38 19.07 0.13
CA PRO A 16 18.77 19.15 0.58
C PRO A 16 19.76 18.58 -0.44
N VAL A 17 20.98 19.13 -0.52
CA VAL A 17 22.00 18.71 -1.49
C VAL A 17 22.42 17.25 -1.32
N GLU A 18 22.37 16.76 -0.08
CA GLU A 18 22.71 15.40 0.32
C GLU A 18 21.61 14.37 0.04
N TRP A 19 20.38 14.81 -0.26
CA TRP A 19 19.29 13.90 -0.63
C TRP A 19 19.36 13.53 -2.10
N GLU A 20 19.03 12.29 -2.44
CA GLU A 20 18.88 11.85 -3.83
C GLU A 20 17.40 11.72 -4.18
N CYS A 21 17.02 12.23 -5.36
CA CYS A 21 15.70 11.96 -5.94
C CYS A 21 15.81 10.70 -6.79
N LYS A 22 15.06 9.66 -6.42
CA LYS A 22 15.10 8.32 -7.01
C LYS A 22 13.69 7.78 -7.16
N LYS A 23 13.49 6.84 -8.07
CA LYS A 23 12.18 6.23 -8.29
C LYS A 23 11.87 5.24 -7.16
N LEU A 24 10.59 5.11 -6.80
CA LEU A 24 10.16 4.14 -5.78
C LEU A 24 10.59 2.71 -6.13
N GLU A 25 10.56 2.32 -7.40
CA GLU A 25 10.97 0.99 -7.86
C GLU A 25 12.42 0.63 -7.51
N GLU A 26 13.27 1.62 -7.19
CA GLU A 26 14.65 1.39 -6.76
C GLU A 26 14.75 0.97 -5.27
N TYR A 27 13.72 1.21 -4.46
CA TYR A 27 13.71 0.92 -3.02
C TYR A 27 12.77 -0.21 -2.61
N PHE A 28 11.82 -0.59 -3.47
CA PHE A 28 10.84 -1.63 -3.19
C PHE A 28 11.11 -2.86 -4.04
N SER A 29 11.15 -4.04 -3.39
CA SER A 29 11.34 -5.32 -4.08
C SER A 29 10.14 -5.71 -4.96
N LEU A 30 8.95 -5.16 -4.66
CA LEU A 30 7.73 -5.37 -5.42
C LEU A 30 6.80 -4.16 -5.23
N ILE A 31 6.33 -3.60 -6.33
CA ILE A 31 5.21 -2.66 -6.36
C ILE A 31 4.10 -3.32 -7.17
N SER A 32 2.96 -3.56 -6.54
CA SER A 32 1.83 -4.23 -7.20
C SER A 32 0.49 -3.71 -6.69
N TYR A 33 -0.58 -4.34 -7.16
CA TYR A 33 -1.94 -4.10 -6.71
C TYR A 33 -2.57 -5.40 -6.22
N GLY A 34 -3.57 -5.25 -5.36
CA GLY A 34 -4.28 -6.37 -4.73
C GLY A 34 -5.12 -7.22 -5.69
N PHE A 35 -6.03 -7.99 -5.11
CA PHE A 35 -6.93 -8.86 -5.86
C PHE A 35 -8.00 -8.06 -6.61
N THR A 36 -8.38 -8.55 -7.79
CA THR A 36 -9.45 -7.98 -8.63
C THR A 36 -10.52 -9.01 -8.98
N ASN A 37 -10.26 -10.29 -8.72
CA ASN A 37 -11.24 -11.34 -8.87
C ASN A 37 -12.30 -11.25 -7.76
N PRO A 38 -13.55 -11.64 -8.04
CA PRO A 38 -14.55 -11.83 -7.00
C PRO A 38 -14.05 -12.83 -5.95
N MET A 39 -14.30 -12.52 -4.68
CA MET A 39 -13.95 -13.38 -3.55
C MET A 39 -15.21 -13.70 -2.73
N PRO A 40 -15.41 -14.97 -2.35
CA PRO A 40 -16.53 -15.33 -1.47
C PRO A 40 -16.33 -14.66 -0.10
N THR A 41 -17.42 -14.14 0.47
CA THR A 41 -17.40 -13.49 1.79
C THR A 41 -17.96 -14.42 2.85
N THR A 42 -17.34 -14.39 4.03
CA THR A 42 -17.78 -15.10 5.24
C THR A 42 -17.59 -14.20 6.47
N GLY A 43 -18.23 -14.53 7.58
CA GLY A 43 -18.08 -13.82 8.86
C GLY A 43 -16.78 -14.13 9.61
N HIS A 44 -15.98 -15.10 9.14
CA HIS A 44 -14.74 -15.55 9.79
C HIS A 44 -13.62 -15.74 8.77
N GLY A 45 -12.40 -15.99 9.24
CA GLY A 45 -11.24 -16.26 8.38
C GLY A 45 -10.43 -15.01 8.03
N VAL A 46 -9.80 -15.03 6.86
CA VAL A 46 -8.77 -14.08 6.44
C VAL A 46 -9.40 -12.74 6.01
N CYS A 47 -8.85 -11.63 6.50
CA CYS A 47 -9.32 -10.29 6.13
C CYS A 47 -9.06 -9.99 4.65
N MET A 48 -10.08 -9.44 3.99
CA MET A 48 -10.01 -8.87 2.64
C MET A 48 -9.92 -7.35 2.75
N ILE A 49 -8.70 -6.83 2.81
CA ILE A 49 -8.45 -5.40 3.00
C ILE A 49 -8.74 -4.65 1.70
N THR A 50 -9.56 -3.60 1.79
CA THR A 50 -9.89 -2.67 0.71
C THR A 50 -9.56 -1.23 1.11
N ALA A 51 -9.76 -0.27 0.20
CA ALA A 51 -9.52 1.15 0.49
C ALA A 51 -10.38 1.70 1.64
N ALA A 52 -11.53 1.09 1.93
CA ALA A 52 -12.40 1.46 3.05
C ALA A 52 -11.81 1.05 4.41
N ASP A 53 -10.87 0.12 4.44
CA ASP A 53 -10.32 -0.45 5.67
C ASP A 53 -8.98 0.21 6.07
N ILE A 54 -8.57 1.28 5.38
CA ILE A 54 -7.30 1.98 5.61
C ILE A 54 -7.58 3.39 6.13
N HIS A 55 -7.16 3.65 7.37
CA HIS A 55 -7.38 4.92 8.07
C HIS A 55 -6.24 5.22 9.06
N GLY A 56 -5.77 6.47 9.07
CA GLY A 56 -4.81 6.94 10.09
C GLY A 56 -3.50 6.15 10.16
N GLY A 57 -3.00 5.65 9.02
CA GLY A 57 -1.77 4.84 8.99
C GLY A 57 -1.97 3.36 9.37
N ARG A 58 -3.22 2.90 9.54
CA ARG A 58 -3.56 1.58 10.09
C ARG A 58 -4.63 0.85 9.29
N ILE A 59 -4.58 -0.48 9.36
CA ILE A 59 -5.60 -1.38 8.83
C ILE A 59 -6.68 -1.58 9.90
N GLN A 60 -7.95 -1.40 9.52
CA GLN A 60 -9.12 -1.59 10.38
C GLN A 60 -9.61 -3.04 10.25
N HIS A 61 -8.99 -3.97 10.96
CA HIS A 61 -9.27 -5.41 10.84
C HIS A 61 -10.64 -5.82 11.37
N GLU A 62 -11.22 -5.02 12.24
CA GLU A 62 -12.48 -5.27 12.94
C GLU A 62 -13.67 -5.17 11.98
N THR A 63 -13.62 -4.20 11.06
CA THR A 63 -14.69 -3.93 10.10
C THR A 63 -14.45 -4.58 8.74
N ALA A 64 -13.23 -5.06 8.48
CA ALA A 64 -12.86 -5.65 7.20
C ALA A 64 -13.67 -6.93 6.92
N ARG A 65 -14.16 -7.04 5.68
CA ARG A 65 -14.77 -8.28 5.18
C ARG A 65 -13.79 -9.44 5.24
N ARG A 66 -14.29 -10.66 5.38
CA ARG A 66 -13.44 -11.87 5.50
C ARG A 66 -13.78 -12.90 4.44
N THR A 67 -12.81 -13.75 4.14
CA THR A 67 -12.94 -14.90 3.24
C THR A 67 -12.39 -16.15 3.91
N THR A 68 -12.70 -17.32 3.36
CA THR A 68 -12.20 -18.60 3.88
C THR A 68 -10.72 -18.78 3.53
N GLU A 69 -9.99 -19.55 4.33
CA GLU A 69 -8.60 -19.91 4.02
C GLU A 69 -8.48 -20.64 2.67
N GLU A 70 -9.47 -21.49 2.34
CA GLU A 70 -9.51 -22.17 1.06
C GLU A 70 -9.55 -21.18 -0.11
N ALA A 71 -10.45 -20.20 -0.08
CA ALA A 71 -10.56 -19.19 -1.13
C ALA A 71 -9.30 -18.33 -1.19
N TYR A 72 -8.77 -17.89 -0.04
CA TYR A 72 -7.50 -17.18 0.04
C TYR A 72 -6.35 -17.97 -0.62
N ASN A 73 -6.27 -19.28 -0.38
CA ASN A 73 -5.20 -20.11 -0.92
C ASN A 73 -5.37 -20.44 -2.40
N LYS A 74 -6.60 -20.72 -2.87
CA LYS A 74 -6.87 -21.16 -4.25
C LYS A 74 -7.08 -20.02 -5.24
N LEU A 75 -7.69 -18.91 -4.82
CA LEU A 75 -8.13 -17.84 -5.73
C LEU A 75 -7.16 -16.65 -5.80
N LEU A 76 -6.27 -16.49 -4.80
CA LEU A 76 -5.33 -15.38 -4.76
C LEU A 76 -3.90 -15.84 -5.10
N SER A 77 -3.26 -15.07 -5.96
CA SER A 77 -1.83 -15.18 -6.24
C SER A 77 -0.99 -14.45 -5.18
N ALA A 78 0.31 -14.73 -5.17
CA ALA A 78 1.25 -14.15 -4.20
C ALA A 78 1.26 -12.61 -4.20
N LYS A 79 1.03 -11.95 -5.35
CA LYS A 79 0.99 -10.48 -5.43
C LYS A 79 -0.17 -9.84 -4.64
N SER A 80 -1.23 -10.61 -4.37
CA SER A 80 -2.40 -10.15 -3.61
C SER A 80 -2.33 -10.53 -2.13
N LYS A 81 -1.17 -11.03 -1.69
CA LYS A 81 -0.91 -11.51 -0.32
C LYS A 81 0.24 -10.70 0.28
N PRO A 82 0.00 -9.44 0.68
CA PRO A 82 1.04 -8.61 1.25
C PRO A 82 1.57 -9.23 2.55
N LYS A 83 2.84 -9.00 2.83
CA LYS A 83 3.57 -9.54 3.98
C LYS A 83 3.70 -8.49 5.07
N LYS A 84 4.03 -8.94 6.28
CA LYS A 84 4.37 -8.05 7.38
C LYS A 84 5.43 -7.04 6.95
N TYR A 85 5.20 -5.77 7.27
CA TYR A 85 6.00 -4.60 6.89
C TYR A 85 5.86 -4.12 5.44
N ASP A 86 4.99 -4.73 4.63
CA ASP A 86 4.60 -4.11 3.37
C ASP A 86 3.76 -2.86 3.63
N ILE A 87 3.82 -1.92 2.68
CA ILE A 87 3.03 -0.69 2.71
C ILE A 87 1.84 -0.85 1.77
N LEU A 88 0.63 -0.68 2.30
CA LEU A 88 -0.58 -0.56 1.50
C LEU A 88 -0.81 0.90 1.14
N LEU A 89 -1.06 1.17 -0.14
CA LEU A 89 -1.43 2.47 -0.66
C LEU A 89 -2.77 2.37 -1.39
N THR A 90 -3.72 3.22 -1.01
CA THR A 90 -5.02 3.26 -1.70
C THR A 90 -4.91 4.03 -3.02
N LYS A 91 -5.22 3.33 -4.11
CA LYS A 91 -5.21 3.88 -5.48
C LYS A 91 -6.60 4.06 -6.10
N ASP A 92 -7.63 3.40 -5.56
CA ASP A 92 -9.02 3.48 -6.00
C ASP A 92 -9.92 3.83 -4.81
N GLY A 93 -10.98 4.59 -5.03
CA GLY A 93 -11.84 5.11 -3.96
C GLY A 93 -11.18 6.30 -3.23
N SER A 94 -10.93 6.16 -1.92
CA SER A 94 -10.17 7.18 -1.17
C SER A 94 -8.70 7.11 -1.58
N LEU A 95 -8.14 8.15 -2.18
CA LEU A 95 -6.77 8.15 -2.71
C LEU A 95 -5.73 8.55 -1.66
N GLY A 96 -4.54 7.93 -1.72
CA GLY A 96 -3.36 8.39 -0.97
C GLY A 96 -3.31 7.99 0.49
N ARG A 97 -4.23 7.13 0.97
CA ARG A 97 -4.16 6.59 2.34
C ARG A 97 -3.15 5.47 2.41
N LEU A 98 -2.44 5.42 3.52
CA LEU A 98 -1.38 4.46 3.78
C LEU A 98 -1.69 3.62 5.03
N ALA A 99 -1.23 2.37 5.03
CA ALA A 99 -1.11 1.55 6.23
C ALA A 99 0.06 0.57 6.11
N LEU A 100 0.62 0.21 7.26
CA LEU A 100 1.61 -0.87 7.38
C LEU A 100 0.88 -2.20 7.66
N VAL A 101 1.34 -3.27 7.02
CA VAL A 101 0.86 -4.65 7.23
C VAL A 101 1.53 -5.31 8.43
#